data_AF-A0A9E4E9B2-F1
#
_entry.id   AF-A0A9E4E9B2-F1
#
_cell.length_a   1.000
_cell.length_b   1.000
_cell.length_c   1.000
_cell.angle_alpha   90.00
_cell.angle_beta   90.00
_cell.angle_gamma   90.00
#
_symmetry.space_group_name_H-M   'P 1'
#
loop_
_entity.id
_entity.type
_entity.pdbx_description
1 polymer ?
#
loop_
_entity_poly.entity_id
_entity_poly.type
_entity_poly.pdbx_seq_one_letter_code
_entity_poly.pdbx_strand_id
1 'polypeptide(L)'
;MVRLADARRPREGMTLTQFLDEFAPDEVAAEAWLVARRWPDGVRCAHCDSAHIAERVNRRPQPYWCHDCRRYFSVKTGSVMHRSP
;
A
#
# COMPACT_ATOMS: atom_id res chain seq x y z
N MET A 1 -1.66 -44.71 -4.13
CA MET A 1 -0.32 -44.30 -4.58
C MET A 1 -0.43 -43.00 -5.38
N VAL A 2 -0.35 -41.85 -4.71
CA VAL A 2 -0.19 -40.55 -5.40
C VAL A 2 1.25 -40.13 -5.15
N ARG A 3 2.01 -39.97 -6.23
CA ARG A 3 3.41 -39.54 -6.15
C ARG A 3 3.45 -38.08 -5.71
N LEU A 4 4.01 -37.82 -4.53
CA LEU A 4 4.48 -36.50 -4.13
C LEU A 4 5.76 -36.21 -4.93
N ALA A 5 5.60 -35.75 -6.17
CA ALA A 5 6.72 -35.27 -6.97
C ALA A 5 6.87 -33.75 -6.78
N ASP A 6 8.04 -33.38 -6.24
CA ASP A 6 8.71 -32.08 -6.27
C ASP A 6 8.19 -30.93 -5.39
N ALA A 7 8.36 -31.07 -4.07
CA ALA A 7 8.21 -30.01 -3.08
C ALA A 7 9.37 -28.98 -3.04
N ARG A 8 10.21 -28.90 -4.08
CA ARG A 8 11.39 -28.00 -4.06
C ARG A 8 11.75 -27.42 -5.44
N ARG A 9 10.75 -27.08 -6.26
CA ARG A 9 10.99 -26.10 -7.32
C ARG A 9 10.96 -24.71 -6.68
N PRO A 10 12.03 -23.89 -6.77
CA PRO A 10 11.87 -22.46 -6.47
C PRO A 10 10.79 -21.93 -7.40
N ARG A 11 9.81 -21.23 -6.83
CA ARG A 11 8.90 -20.43 -7.66
C ARG A 11 9.81 -19.45 -8.39
N GLU A 12 9.90 -19.55 -9.71
CA GLU A 12 10.63 -18.57 -10.53
C GLU A 12 9.90 -17.24 -10.34
N GLY A 13 10.41 -16.45 -9.40
CA GLY A 13 9.82 -15.21 -8.94
C GLY A 13 10.86 -14.10 -9.04
N MET A 14 10.38 -12.87 -9.04
CA MET A 14 11.23 -11.70 -9.03
C MET A 14 12.05 -11.64 -7.73
N THR A 15 13.31 -11.22 -7.82
CA THR A 15 14.13 -10.94 -6.62
C THR A 15 13.63 -9.69 -5.89
N LEU A 16 14.03 -9.51 -4.62
CA LEU A 16 13.68 -8.29 -3.89
C LEU A 16 14.18 -7.03 -4.60
N THR A 17 15.40 -7.04 -5.14
CA THR A 17 15.97 -5.90 -5.85
C THR A 17 15.18 -5.57 -7.11
N GLN A 18 14.89 -6.58 -7.94
CA GLN A 18 14.06 -6.40 -9.12
C GLN A 18 12.66 -5.86 -8.79
N PHE A 19 12.09 -6.30 -7.66
CA PHE A 19 10.80 -5.79 -7.18
C PHE A 19 10.89 -4.32 -6.82
N LEU A 20 11.93 -3.92 -6.08
CA LEU A 20 12.11 -2.52 -5.70
C LEU A 20 12.35 -1.65 -6.93
N ASP A 21 13.18 -2.10 -7.87
CA ASP A 21 13.46 -1.36 -9.10
C ASP A 21 12.20 -1.15 -9.95
N GLU A 22 11.34 -2.17 -10.05
CA GLU A 22 10.12 -2.12 -10.87
C GLU A 22 8.99 -1.32 -10.20
N PHE A 23 8.81 -1.47 -8.89
CA PHE A 23 7.58 -1.06 -8.20
C PHE A 23 7.76 -0.01 -7.10
N ALA A 24 8.98 0.16 -6.60
CA ALA A 24 9.30 1.12 -5.55
C ALA A 24 10.66 1.82 -5.81
N PRO A 25 10.93 2.34 -7.03
CA PRO A 25 12.20 2.99 -7.35
C PRO A 25 12.41 4.31 -6.58
N ASP A 26 11.32 4.94 -6.15
CA ASP A 26 11.31 6.10 -5.27
C ASP A 26 10.06 6.09 -4.36
N GLU A 27 10.00 7.03 -3.40
CA GLU A 27 8.90 7.11 -2.43
C GLU A 27 7.53 7.36 -3.09
N VAL A 28 7.49 8.14 -4.17
CA VAL A 28 6.23 8.48 -4.87
C VAL A 28 5.68 7.26 -5.60
N ALA A 29 6.55 6.54 -6.31
CA ALA A 29 6.21 5.29 -6.99
C ALA A 29 5.78 4.21 -5.99
N ALA A 30 6.51 4.06 -4.89
CA ALA A 30 6.17 3.12 -3.82
C ALA A 30 4.80 3.44 -3.19
N GLU A 31 4.54 4.71 -2.88
CA GLU A 31 3.25 5.14 -2.34
C GLU A 31 2.12 4.84 -3.33
N ALA A 32 2.28 5.22 -4.61
CA ALA A 32 1.27 4.97 -5.65
C ALA A 32 1.00 3.46 -5.81
N TRP A 33 2.04 2.65 -5.81
CA TRP A 33 1.94 1.18 -5.91
C TRP A 33 1.17 0.58 -4.73
N LEU A 34 1.41 1.09 -3.51
CA LEU A 34 0.70 0.68 -2.30
C LEU A 34 -0.76 1.15 -2.32
N VAL A 35 -1.03 2.39 -2.75
CA VAL A 35 -2.38 2.97 -2.83
C VAL A 35 -3.25 2.14 -3.77
N ALA A 36 -2.75 1.83 -4.97
CA ALA A 36 -3.47 1.04 -5.97
C ALA A 36 -3.84 -0.37 -5.46
N ARG A 37 -2.97 -0.99 -4.65
CA ARG A 37 -3.22 -2.33 -4.07
C ARG A 37 -4.11 -2.30 -2.86
N ARG A 38 -3.96 -1.29 -2.00
CA ARG A 38 -4.75 -1.16 -0.79
C ARG A 38 -6.19 -0.76 -1.10
N TRP A 39 -6.37 0.07 -2.12
CA TRP A 39 -7.62 0.70 -2.48
C TRP A 39 -7.86 0.63 -4.00
N PRO A 40 -8.15 -0.57 -4.54
CA PRO A 40 -8.34 -0.76 -5.99
C PRO A 40 -9.52 0.05 -6.54
N ASP A 41 -10.54 0.30 -5.71
CA ASP A 41 -11.76 1.04 -6.06
C ASP A 41 -11.75 2.49 -5.54
N GLY A 42 -10.58 3.02 -5.20
CA GLY A 42 -10.41 4.37 -4.68
C GLY A 42 -10.25 4.45 -3.16
N VAL A 43 -9.61 5.54 -2.71
CA VAL A 43 -9.13 5.72 -1.33
C VAL A 43 -10.29 5.71 -0.33
N ARG A 44 -10.16 4.85 0.70
CA ARG A 44 -11.08 4.79 1.84
C ARG A 44 -10.37 5.15 3.14
N CYS A 45 -11.09 5.79 4.05
CA CYS A 45 -10.52 6.21 5.33
C CYS A 45 -9.97 5.01 6.11
N ALA A 46 -8.68 5.04 6.43
CA ALA A 46 -8.04 4.00 7.23
C ALA A 46 -8.53 3.92 8.70
N HIS A 47 -9.40 4.84 9.14
CA HIS A 47 -9.97 4.88 10.49
C HIS A 47 -11.44 4.45 10.54
N CYS A 48 -12.25 4.84 9.53
CA CYS A 48 -13.71 4.64 9.54
C CYS A 48 -14.31 4.14 8.21
N ASP A 49 -13.48 3.79 7.23
CA ASP A 49 -13.85 3.25 5.91
C ASP A 49 -14.70 4.15 4.99
N SER A 50 -14.98 5.39 5.40
CA SER A 50 -15.64 6.38 4.55
C SER A 50 -14.88 6.65 3.24
N ALA A 51 -15.64 6.84 2.15
CA ALA A 51 -15.14 7.28 0.85
C ALA A 51 -15.11 8.82 0.70
N HIS A 52 -15.57 9.57 1.70
CA HIS A 52 -15.62 11.04 1.67
C HIS A 52 -14.24 11.64 2.04
N ILE A 53 -13.32 11.53 1.09
CA ILE A 53 -11.89 11.84 1.26
C ILE A 53 -11.48 13.04 0.41
N ALA A 54 -10.71 13.94 1.00
CA ALA A 54 -9.98 14.98 0.29
C ALA A 54 -8.47 14.69 0.32
N GLU A 55 -7.80 14.87 -0.82
CA GLU A 55 -6.34 14.84 -0.91
C GLU A 55 -5.76 16.24 -0.69
N ARG A 56 -4.69 16.32 0.10
CA ARG A 56 -4.04 17.58 0.49
C ARG A 56 -2.99 17.95 -0.54
N VAL A 57 -3.10 19.15 -1.12
CA VAL A 57 -2.17 19.68 -2.13
C VAL A 57 -0.71 19.62 -1.67
N ASN A 58 -0.45 19.97 -0.41
CA ASN A 58 0.91 19.95 0.16
C ASN A 58 1.27 18.63 0.85
N ARG A 59 0.38 17.63 0.83
CA ARG A 59 0.51 16.31 1.47
C ARG A 59 0.91 16.34 2.96
N ARG A 60 0.71 17.47 3.65
CA ARG A 60 1.07 17.68 5.07
C ARG A 60 -0.18 17.93 5.93
N PRO A 61 -0.27 17.36 7.15
CA PRO A 61 0.67 16.42 7.79
C PRO A 61 0.65 14.99 7.19
N GLN A 62 -0.40 14.63 6.47
CA GLN A 62 -0.53 13.39 5.68
C GLN A 62 -1.34 13.72 4.41
N PRO A 63 -1.27 12.89 3.35
CA PRO A 63 -1.92 13.19 2.07
C PRO A 63 -3.45 13.17 2.12
N TYR A 64 -4.08 12.35 2.97
CA TYR A 64 -5.54 12.18 2.96
C TYR A 64 -6.20 12.76 4.20
N TRP A 65 -7.34 13.43 4.00
CA TRP A 65 -8.23 13.95 5.03
C TRP A 65 -9.63 13.33 4.85
N CYS A 66 -10.17 12.74 5.91
CA CYS A 66 -11.55 12.23 5.91
C CYS A 66 -12.52 13.27 6.46
N HIS A 67 -13.57 13.58 5.72
CA HIS A 67 -14.59 14.54 6.15
C HIS A 67 -15.51 14.01 7.26
N ASP A 68 -15.72 12.70 7.33
CA ASP A 68 -16.67 12.09 8.27
C ASP A 68 -16.07 11.94 9.67
N CYS A 69 -14.85 11.38 9.79
CA CYS A 69 -14.19 11.21 11.08
C CYS A 69 -13.20 12.33 11.44
N ARG A 70 -12.95 13.27 10.50
CA ARG A 70 -12.07 14.45 10.68
C ARG A 70 -10.64 14.07 11.09
N ARG A 71 -10.10 13.01 10.51
CA ARG A 71 -8.73 12.54 10.75
C ARG A 71 -7.91 12.53 9.47
N TYR A 72 -6.63 12.86 9.63
CA TYR A 72 -5.62 12.64 8.61
C TYR A 72 -5.19 11.17 8.56
N PHE A 73 -4.84 10.68 7.37
CA PHE A 73 -4.28 9.35 7.17
C PHE A 73 -3.43 9.29 5.89
N SER A 74 -2.65 8.21 5.76
CA SER A 74 -1.90 7.84 4.57
C SER A 74 -2.12 6.37 4.23
N VAL A 75 -1.52 5.92 3.14
CA VAL A 75 -1.47 4.49 2.79
C VAL A 75 -0.76 3.65 3.87
N LYS A 76 0.05 4.25 4.76
CA LYS A 76 0.68 3.55 5.89
C LYS A 76 -0.25 3.43 7.10
N THR A 77 -1.31 4.23 7.23
CA THR A 77 -2.17 4.24 8.43
C THR A 77 -2.82 2.89 8.70
N GLY A 78 -2.59 2.32 9.87
CA GLY A 78 -3.12 1.01 10.26
C GLY A 78 -2.46 -0.19 9.57
N SER A 79 -1.37 0.01 8.81
CA SER A 79 -0.57 -1.10 8.26
C SER A 79 0.62 -1.42 9.16
N VAL A 80 1.33 -2.52 8.87
CA VAL A 80 2.61 -2.84 9.53
C VAL A 80 3.68 -1.76 9.35
N MET A 81 3.57 -0.95 8.29
CA MET A 81 4.47 0.17 8.01
C MET A 81 4.05 1.47 8.70
N HIS A 82 2.97 1.49 9.50
CA HIS A 82 2.42 2.73 10.06
C HIS A 82 3.43 3.61 10.82
N ARG A 83 4.40 2.97 11.48
CA ARG A 83 5.44 3.65 12.27
C ARG A 83 6.82 3.64 11.61
N SER A 84 6.92 3.24 10.35
CA SER A 84 8.17 3.42 9.62
C SER A 84 8.40 4.92 9.41
N PRO A 85 9.66 5.38 9.42
CA PRO A 85 10.03 6.66 8.83
C PRO A 85 9.36 6.85 7.46
#